data_AF-A0AAN5C8J4-F1
#
_entry.id   AF-A0AAN5C8J4-F1
#
_cell.length_a   1.000
_cell.length_b   1.000
_cell.length_c   1.000
_cell.angle_alpha   90.00
_cell.angle_beta   90.00
_cell.angle_gamma   90.00
#
_symmetry.space_group_name_H-M   'P 1'
#
loop_
_entity.id
_entity.type
_entity.pdbx_description
1 polymer ?
#
loop_
_entity_poly.entity_id
_entity_poly.type
_entity_poly.pdbx_seq_one_letter_code
_entity_poly.pdbx_strand_id
1 'polypeptide(L)'
;MNARDLINFASHAEFAAILATTPSLVELIYTRQKHACEVHAEDFWDNWEYDDYCNIAMYTMESVLNDAKQLENLLGYGLLNVARHFALNRFDLSVRRVNTFREILTKHPEWKGKFREMTYQGVDGNLTAELGRSIEEKPPRKACLYSFQDEEGQLW
;
A
#
# COMPACT_ATOMS: atom_id res chain seq x y z
N MET A 1 -13.54 12.09 -17.52
CA MET A 1 -13.93 11.83 -16.13
C MET A 1 -12.87 12.48 -15.27
N ASN A 2 -13.25 13.51 -14.50
CA ASN A 2 -12.33 14.18 -13.58
C ASN A 2 -12.14 13.31 -12.31
N ALA A 3 -11.18 13.66 -11.44
CA ALA A 3 -10.88 12.89 -10.22
C ALA A 3 -12.11 12.76 -9.30
N ARG A 4 -12.90 13.83 -9.21
CA ARG A 4 -14.11 13.91 -8.38
C ARG A 4 -15.21 12.94 -8.83
N ASP A 5 -15.42 12.81 -10.14
CA ASP A 5 -16.35 11.85 -10.74
C ASP A 5 -15.89 10.41 -10.46
N LEU A 6 -14.56 10.18 -10.51
CA LEU A 6 -13.97 8.86 -10.24
C LEU A 6 -14.10 8.47 -8.77
N ILE A 7 -13.98 9.40 -7.81
CA ILE A 7 -14.27 9.12 -6.40
C ILE A 7 -15.74 8.85 -6.21
N ASN A 8 -16.62 9.70 -6.75
CA ASN A 8 -18.05 9.51 -6.58
C ASN A 8 -18.42 8.13 -7.09
N PHE A 9 -17.89 7.72 -8.24
CA PHE A 9 -17.98 6.35 -8.74
C PHE A 9 -17.42 5.32 -7.76
N ALA A 10 -16.17 5.44 -7.30
CA ALA A 10 -15.52 4.49 -6.39
C ALA A 10 -16.12 4.46 -4.96
N SER A 11 -16.83 5.51 -4.55
CA SER A 11 -17.45 5.62 -3.22
C SER A 11 -18.65 4.69 -3.06
N HIS A 12 -19.19 4.20 -4.17
CA HIS A 12 -20.19 3.15 -4.20
C HIS A 12 -19.49 1.78 -4.22
N ALA A 13 -19.82 0.94 -3.24
CA ALA A 13 -19.18 -0.37 -3.05
C ALA A 13 -19.33 -1.28 -4.28
N GLU A 14 -20.44 -1.20 -5.00
CA GLU A 14 -20.68 -1.93 -6.25
C GLU A 14 -19.71 -1.57 -7.38
N PHE A 15 -19.18 -0.34 -7.39
CA PHE A 15 -18.28 0.16 -8.43
C PHE A 15 -16.81 0.06 -8.02
N ALA A 16 -16.50 0.09 -6.71
CA ALA A 16 -15.18 -0.25 -6.20
C ALA A 16 -14.79 -1.69 -6.54
N ALA A 17 -15.74 -2.62 -6.52
CA ALA A 17 -15.54 -4.00 -7.00
C ALA A 17 -15.25 -4.05 -8.52
N ILE A 18 -15.80 -3.14 -9.33
CA ILE A 18 -15.49 -3.05 -10.77
C ILE A 18 -14.05 -2.60 -10.98
N LEU A 19 -13.56 -1.64 -10.17
CA LEU A 19 -12.15 -1.24 -10.18
C LEU A 19 -11.27 -2.44 -9.82
N ALA A 20 -11.57 -3.16 -8.76
CA ALA A 20 -10.80 -4.34 -8.34
C ALA A 20 -10.78 -5.49 -9.36
N THR A 21 -11.88 -5.70 -10.08
CA THR A 21 -12.05 -6.81 -11.05
C THR A 21 -11.61 -6.45 -12.46
N THR A 22 -11.29 -5.18 -12.72
CA THR A 22 -10.86 -4.71 -14.04
C THR A 22 -9.40 -4.23 -13.98
N PRO A 23 -8.42 -5.13 -14.16
CA PRO A 23 -7.00 -4.79 -14.15
C PRO A 23 -6.65 -3.63 -15.06
N SER A 24 -7.30 -3.51 -16.23
CA SER A 24 -7.07 -2.42 -17.17
C SER A 24 -7.59 -1.06 -16.69
N LEU A 25 -8.59 -1.00 -15.81
CA LEU A 25 -9.07 0.24 -15.20
C LEU A 25 -8.16 0.67 -14.05
N VAL A 26 -7.70 -0.28 -13.24
CA VAL A 26 -6.66 -0.03 -12.21
C VAL A 26 -5.37 0.40 -12.87
N GLU A 27 -4.93 -0.34 -13.88
CA GLU A 27 -3.76 -0.02 -14.68
C GLU A 27 -3.95 1.30 -15.40
N LEU A 28 -5.11 1.65 -15.96
CA LEU A 28 -5.33 2.94 -16.63
C LEU A 28 -5.42 4.12 -15.66
N ILE A 29 -5.94 3.93 -14.44
CA ILE A 29 -5.83 4.90 -13.35
C ILE A 29 -4.36 5.08 -12.97
N TYR A 30 -3.60 3.98 -12.87
CA TYR A 30 -2.18 3.98 -12.48
C TYR A 30 -1.21 4.42 -13.60
N THR A 31 -1.51 4.14 -14.87
CA THR A 31 -0.68 4.49 -16.04
C THR A 31 -1.02 5.86 -16.61
N ARG A 32 -2.23 6.38 -16.46
CA ARG A 32 -2.44 7.83 -16.61
C ARG A 32 -1.74 8.62 -15.51
N GLN A 33 -1.49 7.98 -14.35
CA GLN A 33 -0.68 8.50 -13.26
C GLN A 33 0.83 8.22 -13.41
N LYS A 34 1.33 7.76 -14.58
CA LYS A 34 2.75 7.39 -14.81
C LYS A 34 3.71 8.59 -14.84
N HIS A 35 3.74 9.36 -13.76
CA HIS A 35 5.00 9.69 -13.11
C HIS A 35 5.06 8.81 -11.86
N ALA A 36 6.17 8.08 -11.71
CA ALA A 36 6.45 7.27 -10.54
C ALA A 36 6.06 8.03 -9.26
N CYS A 37 5.66 7.33 -8.20
CA CYS A 37 5.56 7.91 -6.85
C CYS A 37 6.93 8.38 -6.30
N GLU A 38 7.79 8.99 -7.11
CA GLU A 38 8.61 10.11 -6.71
C GLU A 38 7.70 11.35 -6.76
N VAL A 39 6.98 11.57 -5.66
CA VAL A 39 6.25 12.81 -5.45
C VAL A 39 7.28 13.92 -5.39
N HIS A 40 7.48 14.66 -6.48
CA HIS A 40 8.29 15.87 -6.44
C HIS A 40 7.52 16.88 -5.59
N ALA A 41 8.21 17.50 -4.62
CA ALA A 41 7.63 18.52 -3.75
C ALA A 41 7.11 19.77 -4.50
N GLU A 42 7.34 19.81 -5.81
CA GLU A 42 7.08 20.90 -6.74
C GLU A 42 5.76 20.72 -7.51
N ASP A 43 5.15 19.53 -7.44
CA ASP A 43 3.87 19.25 -8.07
C ASP A 43 2.73 19.89 -7.26
N PHE A 44 2.48 21.17 -7.53
CA PHE A 44 1.33 21.94 -7.06
C PHE A 44 0.04 21.41 -7.70
N TRP A 45 -0.42 20.25 -7.25
CA TRP A 45 -1.81 19.85 -7.40
C TRP A 45 -2.64 20.66 -6.38
N ASP A 46 -3.78 21.19 -6.79
CA ASP A 46 -4.74 21.70 -5.81
C ASP A 46 -5.02 20.58 -4.81
N ASN A 47 -4.77 20.81 -3.52
CA ASN A 47 -4.80 19.81 -2.44
C ASN A 47 -6.03 18.88 -2.46
N TRP A 48 -7.12 19.31 -3.08
CA TRP A 48 -8.39 18.62 -3.18
C TRP A 48 -8.35 17.46 -4.18
N GLU A 49 -7.79 17.63 -5.39
CA GLU A 49 -7.77 16.55 -6.41
C GLU A 49 -6.76 15.44 -6.07
N TYR A 50 -5.81 15.71 -5.17
CA TYR A 50 -4.78 14.76 -4.76
C TYR A 50 -5.25 13.81 -3.63
N ASP A 51 -6.06 14.31 -2.69
CA ASP A 51 -6.74 13.51 -1.65
C ASP A 51 -7.75 12.51 -2.26
N ASP A 52 -8.30 12.87 -3.41
CA ASP A 52 -9.32 12.12 -4.13
C ASP A 52 -8.83 10.73 -4.57
N TYR A 53 -7.60 10.63 -5.09
CA TYR A 53 -7.01 9.35 -5.50
C TYR A 53 -6.68 8.43 -4.32
N CYS A 54 -6.18 9.03 -3.25
CA CYS A 54 -5.94 8.32 -2.01
C CYS A 54 -7.23 7.70 -1.48
N ASN A 55 -8.34 8.44 -1.55
CA ASN A 55 -9.65 7.92 -1.19
C ASN A 55 -10.11 6.79 -2.11
N ILE A 56 -9.93 6.89 -3.43
CA ILE A 56 -10.26 5.81 -4.38
C ILE A 56 -9.47 4.53 -4.07
N ALA A 57 -8.17 4.64 -3.79
CA ALA A 57 -7.35 3.49 -3.40
C ALA A 57 -7.90 2.84 -2.12
N MET A 58 -8.31 3.64 -1.13
CA MET A 58 -8.92 3.15 0.10
C MET A 58 -10.26 2.46 -0.15
N TYR A 59 -11.18 3.07 -0.91
CA TYR A 59 -12.46 2.45 -1.25
C TYR A 59 -12.27 1.13 -2.02
N THR A 60 -11.33 1.10 -2.95
CA THR A 60 -11.01 -0.12 -3.71
C THR A 60 -10.52 -1.22 -2.78
N MET A 61 -9.54 -0.93 -1.91
CA MET A 61 -9.04 -1.88 -0.93
C MET A 61 -10.14 -2.36 0.03
N GLU A 62 -11.00 -1.45 0.52
CA GLU A 62 -12.10 -1.80 1.43
C GLU A 62 -13.14 -2.72 0.78
N SER A 63 -13.46 -2.49 -0.50
CA SER A 63 -14.45 -3.28 -1.23
C SER A 63 -14.05 -4.74 -1.41
N VAL A 64 -12.75 -5.03 -1.41
CA VAL A 64 -12.21 -6.38 -1.60
C VAL A 64 -11.69 -7.03 -0.33
N LEU A 65 -11.80 -6.38 0.84
CA LEU A 65 -11.23 -6.91 2.09
C LEU A 65 -11.67 -8.35 2.36
N ASN A 66 -12.89 -8.72 1.98
CA ASN A 66 -13.46 -10.04 2.21
C ASN A 66 -13.21 -11.05 1.07
N ASP A 67 -12.60 -10.63 -0.05
CA ASP A 67 -12.22 -11.50 -1.17
C ASP A 67 -10.69 -11.62 -1.22
N ALA A 68 -10.16 -12.70 -0.65
CA ALA A 68 -8.72 -12.94 -0.54
C ALA A 68 -8.00 -12.91 -1.90
N LYS A 69 -8.63 -13.42 -2.96
CA LYS A 69 -8.01 -13.47 -4.29
C LYS A 69 -7.93 -12.09 -4.92
N GLN A 70 -8.97 -11.28 -4.79
CA GLN A 70 -8.95 -9.91 -5.30
C GLN A 70 -8.02 -9.01 -4.48
N LEU A 71 -7.98 -9.20 -3.17
CA LEU A 71 -7.05 -8.47 -2.31
C LEU A 71 -5.60 -8.78 -2.66
N GLU A 72 -5.25 -10.06 -2.87
CA GLU A 72 -3.90 -10.46 -3.30
C GLU A 72 -3.52 -9.82 -4.64
N ASN A 73 -4.42 -9.81 -5.63
CA ASN A 73 -4.20 -9.15 -6.90
C ASN A 73 -3.93 -7.64 -6.72
N LEU A 74 -4.73 -6.95 -5.90
CA LEU A 74 -4.57 -5.51 -5.64
C LEU A 74 -3.26 -5.19 -4.91
N LEU A 75 -2.84 -6.03 -3.98
CA LEU A 75 -1.53 -5.93 -3.35
C LEU A 75 -0.41 -6.16 -4.36
N GLY A 76 -0.58 -7.11 -5.29
CA GLY A 76 0.32 -7.36 -6.41
C GLY A 76 0.49 -6.15 -7.35
N TYR A 77 -0.56 -5.36 -7.54
CA TYR A 77 -0.50 -4.09 -8.29
C TYR A 77 0.13 -2.93 -7.50
N GLY A 78 0.52 -3.15 -6.25
CA GLY A 78 1.24 -2.15 -5.45
C GLY A 78 0.36 -1.08 -4.80
N LEU A 79 -0.95 -1.31 -4.68
CA LEU A 79 -1.86 -0.36 -4.02
C LEU A 79 -1.47 -0.06 -2.57
N LEU A 80 -0.80 -1.01 -1.89
CA LEU A 80 -0.31 -0.81 -0.52
C LEU A 80 0.72 0.34 -0.41
N ASN A 81 1.33 0.76 -1.52
CA ASN A 81 2.29 1.86 -1.54
C ASN A 81 1.67 3.21 -1.13
N VAL A 82 0.34 3.36 -1.24
CA VAL A 82 -0.38 4.56 -0.77
C VAL A 82 -0.16 4.81 0.74
N ALA A 83 0.16 3.77 1.52
CA ALA A 83 0.47 3.88 2.94
C ALA A 83 1.65 4.83 3.22
N ARG A 84 2.66 4.87 2.33
CA ARG A 84 3.80 5.81 2.44
C ARG A 84 3.32 7.26 2.40
N HIS A 85 2.39 7.56 1.50
CA HIS A 85 1.86 8.92 1.36
C HIS A 85 1.15 9.35 2.64
N PHE A 86 0.26 8.50 3.15
CA PHE A 86 -0.44 8.78 4.40
C PHE A 86 0.50 8.95 5.58
N ALA A 87 1.54 8.11 5.71
CA ALA A 87 2.52 8.22 6.79
C ALA A 87 3.32 9.54 6.76
N LEU A 88 3.53 10.13 5.58
CA LEU A 88 4.26 11.40 5.43
C LEU A 88 3.36 12.64 5.57
N ASN A 89 2.03 12.48 5.53
CA ASN A 89 1.10 13.61 5.63
C ASN A 89 0.79 13.95 7.10
N ARG A 90 1.27 15.10 7.57
CA ARG A 90 1.14 15.54 8.97
C ARG A 90 -0.31 15.68 9.47
N PHE A 91 -1.28 15.82 8.57
CA PHE A 91 -2.69 16.02 8.91
C PHE A 91 -3.55 14.76 8.74
N ASP A 92 -2.97 13.64 8.30
CA ASP A 92 -3.73 12.41 8.17
C ASP A 92 -3.87 11.68 9.51
N LEU A 93 -5.02 11.85 10.13
CA LEU A 93 -5.42 11.19 11.39
C LEU A 93 -6.60 10.23 11.18
N SER A 94 -6.79 9.73 9.95
CA SER A 94 -7.95 8.91 9.62
C SER A 94 -7.88 7.51 10.25
N VAL A 95 -8.68 7.30 11.31
CA VAL A 95 -8.84 5.99 11.97
C VAL A 95 -9.33 4.92 10.99
N ARG A 96 -10.22 5.28 10.06
CA ARG A 96 -10.73 4.36 9.02
C ARG A 96 -9.59 3.78 8.19
N ARG A 97 -8.68 4.64 7.69
CA ARG A 97 -7.54 4.20 6.85
C ARG A 97 -6.64 3.23 7.59
N VAL A 98 -6.32 3.55 8.83
CA VAL A 98 -5.46 2.73 9.70
C VAL A 98 -6.09 1.37 9.98
N ASN A 99 -7.40 1.33 10.22
CA ASN A 99 -8.12 0.07 10.42
C ASN A 99 -8.11 -0.81 9.17
N THR A 100 -8.31 -0.22 7.98
CA THR A 100 -8.18 -0.95 6.71
C THR A 100 -6.79 -1.53 6.54
N PHE A 101 -5.72 -0.76 6.78
CA PHE A 101 -4.36 -1.30 6.73
C PHE A 101 -4.12 -2.41 7.76
N ARG A 102 -4.61 -2.24 9.00
CA ARG A 102 -4.49 -3.28 10.03
C ARG A 102 -5.18 -4.57 9.61
N GLU A 103 -6.35 -4.49 9.01
CA GLU A 103 -7.09 -5.65 8.52
C GLU A 103 -6.33 -6.35 7.37
N ILE A 104 -5.84 -5.58 6.39
CA ILE A 104 -5.00 -6.11 5.30
C ILE A 104 -3.79 -6.83 5.87
N LEU A 105 -3.04 -6.21 6.79
CA LEU A 105 -1.84 -6.78 7.39
C LEU A 105 -2.13 -7.98 8.31
N THR A 106 -3.36 -8.11 8.79
CA THR A 106 -3.81 -9.30 9.55
C THR A 106 -4.07 -10.47 8.60
N LYS A 107 -4.69 -10.22 7.44
CA LYS A 107 -4.98 -11.23 6.42
C LYS A 107 -3.74 -11.63 5.61
N HIS A 108 -2.83 -10.68 5.39
CA HIS A 108 -1.63 -10.81 4.55
C HIS A 108 -0.36 -10.39 5.32
N PRO A 109 0.06 -11.17 6.34
CA PRO A 109 1.17 -10.82 7.23
C PRO A 109 2.53 -10.73 6.51
N GLU A 110 2.67 -11.35 5.33
CA GLU A 110 3.86 -11.25 4.48
C GLU A 110 4.18 -9.81 4.07
N TRP A 111 3.18 -8.93 3.98
CA TRP A 111 3.34 -7.53 3.62
C TRP A 111 3.74 -6.62 4.79
N LYS A 112 3.74 -7.11 6.04
CA LYS A 112 4.11 -6.31 7.22
C LYS A 112 5.51 -5.68 7.12
N GLY A 113 6.48 -6.42 6.60
CA GLY A 113 7.85 -5.93 6.44
C GLY A 113 7.91 -4.74 5.46
N LYS A 114 7.34 -4.91 4.27
CA LYS A 114 7.28 -3.85 3.26
C LYS A 114 6.45 -2.65 3.74
N PHE A 115 5.33 -2.89 4.42
CA PHE A 115 4.53 -1.82 5.01
C PHE A 115 5.35 -0.99 6.00
N ARG A 116 6.05 -1.65 6.93
CA ARG A 116 6.96 -0.98 7.88
C ARG A 116 8.00 -0.15 7.14
N GLU A 117 8.72 -0.73 6.17
CA GLU A 117 9.74 -0.01 5.39
C GLU A 117 9.20 1.28 4.76
N MET A 118 7.96 1.24 4.27
CA MET A 118 7.30 2.39 3.64
C MET A 118 6.84 3.46 4.62
N THR A 119 6.46 3.10 5.85
CA THR A 119 5.78 4.03 6.77
C THR A 119 6.59 4.37 8.02
N TYR A 120 7.69 3.66 8.30
CA TYR A 120 8.48 3.81 9.53
C TYR A 120 9.04 5.22 9.72
N GLN A 121 9.47 5.86 8.62
CA GLN A 121 9.99 7.24 8.60
C GLN A 121 8.89 8.31 8.49
N GLY A 122 7.62 7.94 8.72
CA GLY A 122 6.50 8.88 8.69
C GLY A 122 6.53 9.90 9.83
N VAL A 123 5.64 10.89 9.74
CA VAL A 123 5.53 12.01 10.68
C VAL A 123 5.11 11.50 12.06
N ASP A 124 5.62 12.10 13.13
CA ASP A 124 5.21 11.80 14.50
C ASP A 124 3.77 12.25 14.77
N GLY A 125 3.00 11.43 15.48
CA GLY A 125 1.56 11.64 15.70
C GLY A 125 0.66 11.21 14.53
N ASN A 126 1.23 10.76 13.41
CA ASN A 126 0.45 10.18 12.31
C ASN A 126 0.14 8.70 12.59
N LEU A 127 -1.15 8.34 12.56
CA LEU A 127 -1.59 6.99 12.92
C LEU A 127 -1.08 5.89 11.96
N THR A 128 -0.88 6.21 10.68
CA THR A 128 -0.34 5.26 9.70
C THR A 128 1.15 5.02 9.94
N ALA A 129 1.90 6.08 10.24
CA ALA A 129 3.31 5.99 10.62
C ALA A 129 3.49 5.22 11.94
N GLU A 130 2.63 5.48 12.93
CA GLU A 130 2.60 4.74 14.20
C GLU A 130 2.29 3.26 14.01
N LEU A 131 1.33 2.92 13.15
CA LEU A 131 1.07 1.52 12.79
C LEU A 131 2.33 0.87 12.20
N GLY A 132 3.03 1.55 11.28
CA GLY A 132 4.31 1.08 10.75
C GLY A 132 5.38 0.84 11.81
N ARG A 133 5.56 1.80 12.72
CA ARG A 133 6.53 1.70 13.83
C ARG A 133 6.19 0.59 14.82
N SER A 134 4.90 0.26 14.97
CA SER A 134 4.45 -0.82 15.86
C SER A 134 4.74 -2.23 15.32
N ILE A 135 5.05 -2.37 14.03
CA ILE A 135 5.40 -3.66 13.42
C ILE A 135 6.82 -4.04 13.81
N GLU A 136 6.98 -5.22 14.41
CA GLU A 136 8.30 -5.77 14.75
C GLU A 136 9.16 -5.94 13.50
N GLU A 137 10.44 -5.60 13.64
CA GLU A 137 11.42 -5.86 12.61
C GLU A 137 11.61 -7.38 12.50
N LYS A 138 11.44 -7.93 11.29
CA LYS A 138 11.82 -9.32 11.06
C LYS A 138 13.30 -9.43 11.41
N PRO A 139 13.68 -10.32 12.35
CA PRO A 139 15.09 -10.50 12.65
C PRO A 139 15.79 -10.84 11.34
N PRO A 140 16.97 -10.26 11.08
CA PRO A 140 17.72 -10.58 9.87
C PRO A 140 17.81 -12.11 9.81
N ARG A 141 17.34 -12.71 8.69
CA ARG A 141 17.56 -14.12 8.45
C ARG A 141 19.06 -14.32 8.62
N LYS A 142 19.47 -15.02 9.67
CA LYS A 142 20.86 -15.47 9.82
C LYS A 142 21.24 -16.03 8.46
N ALA A 143 22.23 -15.43 7.81
CA ALA A 143 22.73 -15.94 6.55
C ALA A 143 23.00 -17.42 6.78
N CYS A 144 22.17 -18.29 6.20
CA CYS A 144 22.49 -19.70 6.14
C CYS A 144 23.72 -19.76 5.25
N LEU A 145 24.88 -19.85 5.87
CA LEU A 145 26.10 -20.25 5.20
C LEU A 145 25.81 -21.65 4.65
N TYR A 146 25.47 -21.73 3.36
CA TYR A 146 25.49 -23.00 2.65
C TYR A 146 26.97 -23.38 2.54
N SER A 147 27.47 -24.20 3.46
CA SER A 147 28.74 -24.89 3.25
C SER A 147 28.47 -25.99 2.23
N PHE A 148 28.96 -25.82 1.01
CA PHE A 148 29.12 -26.94 0.10
C PHE A 148 30.23 -27.81 0.68
N GLN A 149 29.88 -28.94 1.28
CA GLN A 149 30.85 -30.01 1.50
C GLN A 149 30.98 -30.75 0.17
N ASP A 150 32.18 -30.75 -0.40
CA ASP A 150 32.54 -31.73 -1.40
C ASP A 150 32.66 -33.13 -0.74
N GLU A 151 32.59 -34.19 -1.54
CA GLU A 151 32.74 -35.57 -1.07
C GLU A 151 34.16 -35.87 -0.52
N GLU A 152 35.07 -34.88 -0.54
CA GLU A 152 36.47 -34.99 -0.09
C GLU A 152 36.78 -34.18 1.19
N GLY A 153 35.80 -33.48 1.76
CA GLY A 153 35.89 -32.89 3.10
C GLY A 153 36.81 -31.66 3.19
N GLN A 154 36.96 -30.86 2.13
CA GLN A 154 37.76 -29.64 2.18
C GLN A 154 36.89 -28.37 2.16
N LEU A 155 36.87 -27.65 3.28
CA LEU A 155 36.16 -26.38 3.44
C LEU A 155 36.97 -25.24 2.80
N TRP A 156 36.36 -24.49 1.88
CA TRP A 156 36.86 -23.21 1.36
C TRP A 156 36.06 -22.04 1.92
#